data_AF-A0A0L7KMI4-F1
#
_entry.id   AF-A0A0L7KMI4-F1
#
_cell.length_a   1.000
_cell.length_b   1.000
_cell.length_c   1.000
_cell.angle_alpha   90.00
_cell.angle_beta   90.00
_cell.angle_gamma   90.00
#
_symmetry.space_group_name_H-M   'P 1'
#
loop_
_entity.id
_entity.type
_entity.pdbx_description
1 polymer ?
#
loop_
_entity_poly.entity_id
_entity_poly.type
_entity_poly.pdbx_seq_one_letter_code
_entity_poly.pdbx_strand_id
1 'polypeptide(L)' 'LIPEGVQTVCAKCTPKLKKKVAKIIKAIQTQLPEEWQILAKQYNPEGKNKDDIQKFIDENAD' A
#
# COMPACT_ATOMS: atom_id res chain seq x y z
N LEU A 1 -9.27 6.08 -3.93
CA LEU A 1 -7.83 6.10 -4.26
C LEU A 1 -7.06 4.86 -3.76
N ILE A 2 -7.56 4.12 -2.78
CA ILE A 2 -6.88 2.92 -2.23
C ILE A 2 -7.05 1.64 -3.10
N PRO A 3 -8.20 1.35 -3.77
CA PRO A 3 -8.39 0.06 -4.45
C PRO A 3 -7.45 -0.14 -5.65
N GLU A 4 -7.41 0.82 -6.60
CA GLU A 4 -6.55 0.70 -7.78
C GLU A 4 -5.07 0.82 -7.43
N GLY A 5 -4.70 1.67 -6.46
CA GLY A 5 -3.30 1.91 -6.11
C GLY A 5 -2.61 0.67 -5.52
N VAL A 6 -3.36 -0.16 -4.80
CA VAL A 6 -2.90 -1.42 -4.21
C VAL A 6 -2.90 -2.56 -5.23
N GLN A 7 -3.87 -2.60 -6.14
CA GLN A 7 -3.94 -3.62 -7.19
C GLN A 7 -2.95 -3.37 -8.35
N THR A 8 -2.59 -2.12 -8.62
CA THR A 8 -1.76 -1.72 -9.78
C THR A 8 -0.43 -1.08 -9.40
N VAL A 9 0.00 -1.16 -8.14
CA VAL A 9 1.27 -0.54 -7.69
C VAL A 9 1.32 0.96 -8.05
N CYS A 10 0.17 1.64 -7.90
CA CYS A 10 0.03 3.06 -8.23
C CYS A 10 0.50 3.37 -9.67
N ALA A 11 0.19 2.53 -10.66
CA ALA A 11 0.70 2.67 -12.04
C ALA A 11 0.46 4.06 -12.66
N LYS A 12 -0.65 4.71 -12.28
CA LYS A 12 -1.03 6.06 -12.73
C LYS A 12 -0.44 7.20 -11.87
N CYS A 13 0.31 6.88 -10.82
CA CYS A 13 0.83 7.86 -9.89
C CYS A 13 2.17 8.43 -10.35
N THR A 14 2.35 9.73 -10.19
CA THR A 14 3.65 10.38 -10.43
C THR A 14 4.69 9.90 -9.41
N PRO A 15 6.00 9.97 -9.72
CA PRO A 15 7.06 9.50 -8.81
C PRO A 15 6.99 10.12 -7.40
N LYS A 16 6.63 11.40 -7.30
CA LYS A 16 6.43 12.08 -6.01
C LYS A 16 5.24 11.53 -5.23
N LEU A 17 4.15 11.17 -5.92
CA LEU A 17 2.97 10.60 -5.28
C LEU A 17 3.24 9.17 -4.80
N LYS A 18 3.97 8.37 -5.59
CA LYS A 18 4.39 7.02 -5.19
C LYS A 18 5.14 7.02 -3.85
N LYS A 19 6.12 7.91 -3.68
CA LYS A 19 6.84 8.05 -2.41
C LYS A 19 5.93 8.43 -1.23
N LYS A 20 5.02 9.39 -1.44
CA LYS A 20 4.08 9.79 -0.38
C LYS A 20 3.14 8.65 0.00
N VAL A 21 2.60 7.94 -0.99
CA VAL A 21 1.72 6.79 -0.76
C VAL A 21 2.45 5.67 -0.02
N ALA A 22 3.68 5.33 -0.42
CA ALA A 22 4.49 4.33 0.27
C ALA A 22 4.76 4.71 1.75
N LYS A 23 5.11 5.97 2.02
CA LYS A 23 5.30 6.47 3.40
C LYS A 23 4.02 6.40 4.23
N ILE A 24 2.87 6.78 3.65
CA ILE A 24 1.57 6.70 4.33
C ILE A 24 1.21 5.25 4.63
N ILE A 25 1.38 4.34 3.67
CA ILE A 25 1.07 2.92 3.87
C ILE A 25 1.97 2.33 4.97
N LYS A 26 3.28 2.60 4.92
CA LYS A 26 4.23 2.18 5.98
C LYS A 26 3.81 2.72 7.34
N ALA A 27 3.46 4.00 7.42
CA ALA A 27 3.01 4.63 8.65
C ALA A 27 1.73 3.97 9.21
N ILE A 28 0.75 3.65 8.36
CA ILE A 28 -0.47 2.95 8.74
C ILE A 28 -0.15 1.53 9.23
N GLN A 29 0.72 0.79 8.54
CA GLN A 29 1.14 -0.55 8.99
C GLN A 29 1.82 -0.52 10.37
N THR A 30 2.64 0.49 10.63
CA THR A 30 3.39 0.59 11.90
C THR A 30 2.58 1.16 13.05
N GLN A 31 1.71 2.14 12.79
CA GLN A 31 1.00 2.88 13.83
C GLN A 31 -0.44 2.39 14.04
N LEU A 32 -1.05 1.83 13.00
CA LEU A 32 -2.46 1.41 12.95
C LEU A 32 -2.58 -0.01 12.37
N PRO A 33 -1.93 -1.02 13.00
CA PRO A 33 -1.86 -2.37 12.45
C PRO A 33 -3.24 -3.06 12.42
N GLU A 34 -4.14 -2.72 13.34
CA GLU A 34 -5.47 -3.34 13.41
C GLU A 34 -6.37 -2.85 12.27
N GLU A 35 -6.35 -1.55 12.00
CA GLU A 35 -7.00 -0.91 10.87
C GLU A 35 -6.40 -1.39 9.54
N TRP A 36 -5.08 -1.58 9.48
CA TRP A 36 -4.42 -2.18 8.31
C TRP A 36 -4.96 -3.58 8.01
N GLN A 37 -5.16 -4.42 9.04
CA GLN A 37 -5.74 -5.76 8.86
C GLN A 37 -7.19 -5.69 8.38
N ILE A 38 -8.00 -4.76 8.89
CA ILE A 38 -9.37 -4.56 8.44
C ILE A 38 -9.40 -4.13 6.97
N LEU A 39 -8.57 -3.16 6.60
CA LEU A 39 -8.44 -2.69 5.21
C LEU A 39 -7.96 -3.82 4.28
N ALA A 40 -6.95 -4.59 4.71
CA ALA A 40 -6.44 -5.73 3.95
C ALA A 40 -7.54 -6.78 3.72
N LYS A 41 -8.34 -7.11 4.74
CA LYS A 41 -9.46 -8.06 4.61
C LYS A 41 -10.57 -7.52 3.72
N GLN A 42 -10.89 -6.22 3.81
CA GLN A 42 -11.98 -5.62 3.03
C GLN A 42 -11.63 -5.45 1.56
N TYR A 43 -10.38 -5.06 1.25
CA TYR A 43 -9.97 -4.70 -0.10
C TYR A 43 -9.10 -5.75 -0.79
N ASN A 44 -8.50 -6.68 -0.03
CA ASN A 44 -7.68 -7.78 -0.55
C ASN A 44 -7.91 -9.08 0.26
N PRO A 45 -9.15 -9.59 0.32
CA PRO A 45 -9.49 -10.79 1.10
C PRO A 45 -8.71 -12.04 0.63
N GLU A 46 -8.41 -12.14 -0.66
CA GLU A 46 -7.63 -13.23 -1.25
C GLU A 46 -6.11 -13.07 -1.04
N GLY A 47 -5.66 -11.92 -0.52
CA GLY A 47 -4.24 -11.65 -0.26
C GLY A 47 -3.36 -11.57 -1.51
N LYS A 48 -3.95 -11.30 -2.68
CA LYS A 48 -3.21 -11.17 -3.95
C LYS A 48 -2.27 -9.96 -3.91
N ASN A 49 -1.11 -10.07 -4.54
CA ASN A 49 -0.12 -8.98 -4.69
C ASN A 49 0.44 -8.41 -3.37
N LYS A 50 0.35 -9.14 -2.25
CA LYS A 50 0.93 -8.72 -0.95
C LYS A 50 2.43 -8.42 -1.06
N ASP A 51 3.15 -9.29 -1.77
CA ASP A 51 4.59 -9.14 -1.95
C ASP A 51 4.94 -7.94 -2.83
N ASP A 52 4.13 -7.65 -3.85
CA ASP A 52 4.31 -6.47 -4.72
C ASP A 52 4.05 -5.17 -3.96
N ILE A 53 3.05 -5.15 -3.08
CA ILE A 53 2.75 -4.02 -2.20
C ILE A 53 3.91 -3.80 -1.23
N GLN A 54 4.44 -4.87 -0.63
CA GLN A 54 5.56 -4.77 0.28
C GLN A 54 6.81 -4.24 -0.44
N LYS A 55 7.12 -4.79 -1.60
CA LYS A 55 8.22 -4.33 -2.46
C LYS A 55 8.06 -2.86 -2.86
N PHE A 56 6.85 -2.43 -3.22
CA PHE A 56 6.56 -1.03 -3.51
C PHE A 56 6.83 -0.11 -2.32
N ILE A 57 6.43 -0.53 -1.12
CA ILE A 57 6.69 0.23 0.11
C ILE A 57 8.20 0.33 0.33
N ASP A 58 8.91 -0.79 0.27
CA ASP A 58 10.35 -0.85 0.52
C ASP A 58 11.15 0.00 -0.50
N GLU A 59 10.75 -0.01 -1.77
CA GLU A 59 11.40 0.78 -2.83
C GLU A 59 11.09 2.28 -2.79
N ASN A 60 9.99 2.70 -2.16
CA ASN A 60 9.49 4.07 -2.28
C ASN A 60 9.32 4.82 -0.95
N ALA A 61 9.47 4.15 0.21
CA ALA A 61 9.22 4.75 1.54
C ALA A 61 10.45 5.41 2.19
N ASP A 62 11.61 5.49 1.52
CA ASP A 62 12.79 6.25 1.97
C ASP A 62 12.59 7.77 1.88
#